data_AF-A0A2G2C7L9-F1
#
_entry.id   AF-A0A2G2C7L9-F1
#
_cell.length_a   1.000
_cell.length_b   1.000
_cell.length_c   1.000
_cell.angle_alpha   90.00
_cell.angle_beta   90.00
_cell.angle_gamma   90.00
#
_symmetry.space_group_name_H-M   'P 1'
#
loop_
_entity.id
_entity.type
_entity.pdbx_description
1 polymer ?
#
loop_
_entity_poly.entity_id
_entity_poly.type
_entity_poly.pdbx_seq_one_letter_code
_entity_poly.pdbx_strand_id
1 'polypeptide(L)' 'MSNYNRNFDLSISDIDLIEAALHVTKRDLSMDALNGTQAMLPVDATEDSLRKIDDLLGRLHNQKIFYRPTKGTYLGG' A
#
# COMPACT_ATOMS: atom_id res chain seq x y z
N MET A 1 -6.00 3.29 30.36
CA MET A 1 -5.92 3.39 28.88
C MET A 1 -5.39 2.07 28.35
N SER A 2 -6.09 1.45 27.42
CA SER A 2 -5.65 0.21 26.75
C SER A 2 -4.42 0.51 25.90
N ASN A 3 -3.29 -0.14 26.22
CA ASN A 3 -2.09 -0.09 25.39
C ASN A 3 -2.27 -1.02 24.19
N TYR A 4 -2.03 -0.50 22.99
CA TYR A 4 -2.04 -1.31 21.77
C TYR A 4 -0.72 -2.05 21.61
N ASN A 5 -0.80 -3.31 21.16
CA ASN A 5 0.39 -4.07 20.78
C ASN A 5 0.98 -3.47 19.49
N ARG A 6 2.30 -3.25 19.49
CA ARG A 6 3.06 -2.72 18.33
C ARG A 6 3.80 -3.80 17.56
N ASN A 7 3.88 -5.01 18.11
CA ASN A 7 4.54 -6.16 17.50
C ASN A 7 3.46 -7.07 16.91
N PHE A 8 3.43 -7.16 15.59
CA PHE A 8 2.50 -8.03 14.88
C PHE A 8 3.27 -9.26 14.41
N ASP A 9 2.70 -10.45 14.64
CA ASP A 9 3.21 -11.69 14.08
C ASP A 9 2.53 -11.89 12.72
N LEU A 10 3.23 -11.56 11.65
CA LEU A 10 2.75 -11.63 10.27
C LEU A 10 3.72 -12.45 9.44
N SER A 11 3.19 -13.44 8.73
CA SER A 11 3.97 -14.20 7.76
C SER A 11 4.17 -13.40 6.47
N ILE A 12 5.13 -13.83 5.64
CA ILE A 12 5.34 -13.23 4.32
C ILE A 12 4.06 -13.32 3.48
N SER A 13 3.34 -14.44 3.55
CA SER A 13 2.07 -14.62 2.83
C SER A 13 0.97 -13.67 3.30
N ASP A 14 0.94 -13.33 4.60
CA ASP A 14 0.01 -12.32 5.12
C ASP A 14 0.35 -10.93 4.58
N ILE A 15 1.64 -10.60 4.52
CA ILE A 15 2.10 -9.32 3.93
C ILE A 15 1.74 -9.24 2.45
N ASP A 16 1.95 -10.31 1.68
CA ASP A 16 1.58 -10.36 0.26
C ASP A 16 0.06 -10.18 0.06
N LEU A 17 -0.76 -10.81 0.91
CA LEU A 17 -2.20 -10.66 0.89
C LEU A 17 -2.63 -9.21 1.20
N ILE A 18 -1.99 -8.58 2.20
CA ILE A 18 -2.24 -7.18 2.57
C ILE A 18 -1.86 -6.25 1.40
N GLU A 19 -0.68 -6.44 0.79
CA GLU A 19 -0.26 -5.65 -0.36
C GLU A 19 -1.24 -5.79 -1.53
N ALA A 20 -1.66 -7.02 -1.86
CA ALA A 20 -2.62 -7.27 -2.94
C ALA A 20 -3.96 -6.57 -2.68
N ALA A 21 -4.48 -6.65 -1.45
CA ALA A 21 -5.72 -5.97 -1.07
C ALA A 21 -5.59 -4.44 -1.18
N LEU A 22 -4.48 -3.86 -0.70
CA LEU A 22 -4.20 -2.43 -0.79
C LEU A 22 -4.12 -1.96 -2.25
N HIS A 23 -3.50 -2.73 -3.14
CA HIS A 23 -3.45 -2.43 -4.57
C HIS A 23 -4.86 -2.41 -5.21
N VAL A 24 -5.72 -3.36 -4.86
CA VAL A 24 -7.11 -3.40 -5.35
C VAL A 24 -7.88 -2.19 -4.84
N THR A 25 -7.83 -1.90 -3.53
CA THR A 25 -8.52 -0.75 -2.94
C THR A 25 -8.03 0.57 -3.54
N LYS A 26 -6.72 0.75 -3.75
CA LYS A 26 -6.17 1.94 -4.41
C LYS A 26 -6.75 2.09 -5.81
N ARG A 27 -6.79 1.00 -6.59
CA ARG A 27 -7.30 1.00 -7.96
C ARG A 27 -8.77 1.42 -8.00
N ASP A 28 -9.58 0.85 -7.12
CA ASP A 28 -11.02 1.11 -7.10
C ASP A 28 -11.32 2.56 -6.67
N LEU A 29 -10.66 3.05 -5.60
CA LEU A 29 -10.76 4.45 -5.17
C LEU A 29 -10.29 5.44 -6.24
N SER A 30 -9.21 5.10 -6.95
CA SER A 30 -8.70 5.94 -8.05
C SER A 30 -9.68 5.98 -9.23
N MET A 31 -10.32 4.85 -9.55
CA MET A 31 -11.33 4.77 -10.60
C MET A 31 -12.59 5.57 -10.22
N ASP A 32 -13.05 5.46 -8.98
CA ASP A 32 -14.20 6.24 -8.49
C ASP A 32 -13.93 7.75 -8.53
N ALA A 33 -12.70 8.15 -8.20
CA ALA A 33 -12.26 9.54 -8.32
C ALA A 33 -12.24 10.05 -9.75
N LEU A 34 -11.78 9.25 -10.70
CA LEU A 34 -11.76 9.61 -12.13
C LEU A 34 -13.16 9.68 -12.73
N ASN A 35 -14.05 8.76 -12.35
CA ASN A 35 -15.40 8.67 -12.90
C ASN A 35 -16.36 9.68 -12.26
N GLY A 36 -15.93 10.42 -11.23
CA GLY A 36 -16.81 11.31 -10.46
C GLY A 36 -17.97 10.58 -9.77
N THR A 37 -17.87 9.26 -9.63
CA THR A 37 -18.86 8.39 -8.98
C THR A 37 -18.70 8.37 -7.46
N GLN A 38 -17.97 9.33 -6.89
CA GLN A 38 -17.82 9.59 -5.47
C GLN A 38 -19.16 10.05 -4.86
N ALA A 39 -20.17 9.20 -4.92
CA ALA A 39 -21.53 9.50 -4.49
C ALA A 39 -21.71 9.36 -2.97
N MET A 40 -20.65 9.10 -2.19
CA MET A 40 -20.82 8.79 -0.76
C MET A 40 -19.65 9.15 0.19
N LEU A 41 -18.49 9.61 -0.29
CA LEU A 41 -17.39 10.05 0.57
C LEU A 41 -17.00 11.48 0.22
N PRO A 42 -16.67 12.34 1.22
CA PRO A 42 -16.06 13.63 0.95
C PRO A 42 -14.82 13.43 0.08
N VAL A 43 -14.62 14.28 -0.93
CA VAL A 43 -13.45 14.22 -1.85
C VAL A 43 -12.14 14.18 -1.06
N ASP A 44 -12.05 15.00 0.00
CA ASP A 44 -10.91 15.06 0.92
C ASP A 44 -10.63 13.71 1.61
N ALA A 45 -11.67 12.95 1.96
CA ALA A 45 -11.52 11.65 2.59
C ALA A 45 -10.99 10.59 1.61
N THR A 46 -11.28 10.72 0.32
CA THR A 46 -10.80 9.81 -0.73
C THR A 46 -9.32 10.08 -1.03
N GLU A 47 -8.93 11.33 -1.20
CA GLU A 47 -7.53 11.71 -1.43
C GLU A 47 -6.63 11.34 -0.24
N ASP A 48 -7.09 11.59 0.99
CA ASP A 48 -6.37 11.19 2.19
C ASP A 48 -6.24 9.67 2.33
N SER A 49 -7.25 8.91 1.86
CA SER A 49 -7.19 7.45 1.86
C SER A 49 -6.18 6.93 0.85
N LEU A 50 -6.16 7.48 -0.37
CA LEU A 50 -5.17 7.13 -1.39
C LEU A 50 -3.73 7.41 -0.90
N ARG A 51 -3.50 8.57 -0.29
CA ARG A 51 -2.18 8.92 0.28
C ARG A 51 -1.75 7.93 1.36
N LYS A 52 -2.65 7.57 2.28
CA LYS A 52 -2.35 6.59 3.35
C LYS A 52 -2.03 5.20 2.80
N ILE A 53 -2.72 4.77 1.74
CA ILE A 53 -2.45 3.50 1.07
C ILE A 53 -1.07 3.53 0.42
N ASP A 54 -0.72 4.62 -0.27
CA ASP A 54 0.60 4.78 -0.89
C ASP A 54 1.74 4.80 0.14
N ASP A 55 1.56 5.52 1.25
CA ASP A 55 2.53 5.54 2.34
C ASP A 55 2.73 4.15 2.96
N LEU A 56 1.66 3.36 3.11
CA LEU A 56 1.75 1.99 3.63
C LEU A 56 2.44 1.05 2.63
N LEU A 57 2.03 1.05 1.37
CA LEU A 57 2.66 0.26 0.31
C LEU A 57 4.16 0.59 0.18
N GLY A 58 4.53 1.87 0.25
CA GLY A 58 5.92 2.29 0.25
C GLY A 58 6.71 1.75 1.45
N ARG A 59 6.13 1.78 2.65
CA ARG A 59 6.76 1.19 3.85
C ARG A 59 6.94 -0.32 3.72
N LEU A 60 5.95 -1.05 3.20
CA LEU A 60 6.04 -2.50 2.98
C LEU A 60 7.10 -2.83 1.92
N HIS A 61 7.09 -2.12 0.79
CA HIS A 61 8.09 -2.25 -0.26
C HIS A 61 9.53 -2.06 0.27
N ASN A 62 9.74 -1.07 1.12
CA ASN A 62 11.06 -0.77 1.70
C ASN A 62 11.58 -1.85 2.66
N GLN A 63 10.73 -2.77 3.14
CA GLN A 63 11.18 -3.92 3.93
C GLN A 63 11.70 -5.08 3.06
N LYS A 64 11.47 -5.06 1.74
CA LYS A 64 11.86 -6.16 0.85
C LYS A 64 13.37 -6.17 0.59
N ILE A 65 13.94 -7.37 0.54
CA ILE A 65 15.33 -7.59 0.13
C ILE A 65 15.36 -7.79 -1.37
N PHE A 66 15.75 -6.76 -2.11
CA PHE A 66 15.86 -6.82 -3.56
C PHE A 66 17.17 -7.46 -4.00
N TYR A 67 17.10 -8.36 -4.99
CA TYR A 67 18.29 -8.90 -5.61
C TYR A 67 19.12 -7.77 -6.23
N ARG A 68 20.42 -7.75 -5.92
CA ARG A 68 21.39 -6.86 -6.55
C ARG A 68 22.50 -7.72 -7.15
N PRO A 69 22.70 -7.70 -8.49
CA PRO A 69 23.75 -8.47 -9.12
C PRO A 69 25.12 -7.96 -8.64
N THR A 70 26.02 -8.89 -8.31
CA THR A 70 27.39 -8.57 -7.84
C THR A 70 28.32 -8.15 -8.97
N LYS A 71 27.98 -8.49 -10.21
CA LYS A 71 28.68 -8.09 -11.43
C LYS A 71 27.66 -7.69 -12.50
N GLY A 72 27.83 -6.51 -13.10
CA GLY A 72 26.94 -5.97 -14.12
C GLY A 72 26.10 -4.78 -13.62
N THR A 73 25.40 -4.12 -14.55
CA THR A 73 24.56 -2.95 -14.26
C THR A 73 23.24 -3.38 -13.61
N TYR A 74 22.93 -2.81 -12.45
CA TYR A 74 21.60 -2.95 -11.83
C TYR A 74 20.59 -2.08 -12.59
N LEU A 75 19.53 -2.70 -13.11
CA LEU A 75 18.35 -2.02 -13.63
C LEU A 75 17.22 -2.20 -12.60
N GLY A 76 16.93 -1.14 -11.82
CA GLY A 76 15.83 -1.13 -10.87
C GLY A 76 14.69 -0.27 -11.38
N GLY A 77 13.46 -0.77 -11.24
CA GLY A 77 12.21 -0.02 -11.39
C GLY A 77 11.50 0.06 -10.05
#